data_AF-A0A840Q3M3-F1
#
_entry.id   AF-A0A840Q3M3-F1
#
_cell.length_a   1.000
_cell.length_b   1.000
_cell.length_c   1.000
_cell.angle_alpha   90.00
_cell.angle_beta   90.00
_cell.angle_gamma   90.00
#
_symmetry.space_group_name_H-M   'P 1'
#
loop_
_entity.id
_entity.type
_entity.pdbx_description
1 polymer ?
#
loop_
_entity_poly.entity_id
_entity_poly.type
_entity_poly.pdbx_seq_one_letter_code
_entity_poly.pdbx_strand_id
1 'polypeptide(L)'
;MLADPYRGETQEVYWIVGIGWALRHATPVRPGAHPGGAWVPALCEVWMRVPFATLWPRRPPSAAVDERCPQCTEAVAERGFASRNWDF
;
A
#
# COMPACT_ATOMS: atom_id res chain seq x y z
N MET A 1 6.99 22.66 -9.06
CA MET A 1 7.69 21.55 -8.38
C MET A 1 6.80 20.33 -8.50
N LEU A 2 7.26 19.27 -9.16
CA LEU A 2 6.57 17.98 -9.13
C LEU A 2 6.61 17.48 -7.68
N ALA A 3 5.47 17.03 -7.15
CA ALA A 3 5.43 16.42 -5.83
C ALA A 3 6.35 15.20 -5.86
N ASP A 4 7.35 15.17 -4.98
CA ASP A 4 8.17 13.99 -4.78
C ASP A 4 7.24 12.86 -4.33
N PRO A 5 7.07 11.78 -5.12
CA PRO A 5 6.20 10.67 -4.75
C PRO A 5 6.68 9.95 -3.48
N TYR A 6 7.85 10.34 -2.94
CA TYR A 6 8.47 9.80 -1.73
C TYR A 6 8.56 10.81 -0.57
N ARG A 7 8.19 12.10 -0.72
CA ARG A 7 8.33 13.11 0.36
C ARG A 7 7.17 14.11 0.44
N GLY A 8 6.37 13.99 1.50
CA GLY A 8 5.55 15.06 2.07
C GLY A 8 5.98 15.34 3.51
N GLU A 9 5.65 16.53 4.06
CA GLU A 9 5.96 16.93 5.45
C GLU A 9 5.35 15.98 6.50
N THR A 10 4.32 15.22 6.10
CA THR A 10 3.82 14.02 6.79
C THR A 10 3.99 12.82 5.86
N GLN A 11 4.71 11.80 6.32
CA GLN A 11 4.93 10.59 5.52
C GLN A 11 3.68 9.72 5.59
N GLU A 12 2.92 9.72 4.49
CA GLU A 12 1.71 8.91 4.32
C GLU A 12 2.06 7.53 3.76
N VAL A 13 1.40 6.49 4.26
CA VAL A 13 1.51 5.13 3.74
C VAL A 13 0.16 4.55 3.32
N TYR A 14 0.22 3.61 2.39
CA TYR A 14 -0.93 3.00 1.76
C TYR A 14 -0.97 1.52 2.09
N TRP A 15 -2.07 1.08 2.69
CA TRP A 15 -2.30 -0.32 3.01
C TRP A 15 -2.94 -1.04 1.83
N ILE A 16 -2.13 -1.83 1.12
CA ILE A 16 -2.56 -2.58 -0.07
C ILE A 16 -2.41 -4.08 0.16
N VAL A 17 -3.22 -4.88 -0.50
CA VAL A 17 -3.05 -6.34 -0.56
C VAL A 17 -2.30 -6.65 -1.86
N GLY A 18 -0.99 -6.91 -1.79
CA GLY A 18 -0.19 -7.24 -2.97
C GLY A 18 -0.64 -8.52 -3.67
N ILE A 19 -0.28 -8.70 -4.95
CA ILE A 19 -0.63 -9.93 -5.69
C ILE A 19 -0.02 -11.15 -4.97
N GLY A 20 -0.87 -12.12 -4.62
CA GLY A 20 -0.47 -13.35 -3.93
C GLY A 20 -0.37 -13.23 -2.40
N TRP A 21 -0.70 -12.08 -1.82
CA TRP A 21 -0.70 -11.86 -0.37
C TRP A 21 -2.12 -11.95 0.21
N ALA A 22 -2.23 -12.42 1.45
CA ALA A 22 -3.51 -12.58 2.15
C ALA A 22 -3.88 -11.38 3.05
N LEU A 23 -2.90 -10.54 3.37
CA LEU A 23 -3.02 -9.46 4.35
C LEU A 23 -2.44 -8.16 3.79
N ARG A 24 -2.85 -7.02 4.37
CA ARG A 24 -2.40 -5.70 3.92
C ARG A 24 -0.98 -5.40 4.39
N HIS A 25 -0.16 -4.91 3.46
CA HIS A 25 1.16 -4.35 3.75
C HIS A 25 1.14 -2.84 3.51
N ALA A 26 1.79 -2.08 4.40
CA ALA A 26 1.93 -0.65 4.26
C ALA A 26 3.10 -0.35 3.30
N THR A 27 2.85 0.45 2.27
CA THR A 27 3.89 0.96 1.37
C THR A 27 3.91 2.49 1.38
N PRO A 28 5.08 3.14 1.37
CA PRO A 28 5.18 4.58 1.15
C PRO A 28 4.94 4.97 -0.32
N VAL A 29 4.86 3.99 -1.23
CA VAL A 29 4.67 4.24 -2.65
C VAL A 29 3.22 4.65 -2.91
N ARG A 30 3.04 5.85 -3.47
CA ARG A 30 1.72 6.36 -3.83
C ARG A 30 1.03 5.47 -4.87
N PRO A 31 -0.26 5.12 -4.68
CA PRO A 31 -1.03 4.41 -5.70
C PRO A 31 -1.02 5.14 -7.03
N GLY A 32 -0.81 4.40 -8.12
CA GLY A 32 -0.65 4.95 -9.47
C GLY A 32 0.76 5.43 -9.82
N ALA A 33 1.71 5.46 -8.87
CA ALA A 33 3.11 5.76 -9.18
C ALA A 33 3.79 4.65 -10.00
N HIS A 34 3.31 3.41 -9.89
CA HIS A 34 3.76 2.26 -10.67
C HIS A 34 2.57 1.52 -11.27
N PRO A 35 2.75 0.87 -12.44
CA PRO A 35 1.70 0.06 -13.05
C PRO A 35 1.43 -1.21 -12.23
N GLY A 36 0.24 -1.80 -12.42
CA GLY A 36 -0.08 -3.12 -11.87
C GLY A 36 0.94 -4.17 -12.31
N GLY A 37 1.32 -5.05 -11.38
CA GLY A 37 2.37 -6.07 -11.55
C GLY A 37 3.79 -5.60 -11.23
N ALA A 38 4.05 -4.29 -11.13
CA ALA A 38 5.36 -3.77 -10.71
C ALA A 38 5.66 -4.11 -9.25
N TRP A 39 6.95 -4.21 -8.91
CA TRP A 39 7.40 -4.44 -7.54
C TRP A 39 7.49 -3.13 -6.76
N VAL A 40 6.94 -3.11 -5.54
CA VAL A 40 7.04 -2.00 -4.59
C VAL A 40 7.46 -2.50 -3.22
N PRO A 41 8.24 -1.70 -2.46
CA PRO A 41 8.62 -2.07 -1.09
C PRO A 41 7.48 -1.82 -0.10
N ALA A 42 7.32 -2.72 0.85
CA ALA A 42 6.55 -2.50 2.07
C ALA A 42 7.46 -2.02 3.21
N LEU A 43 6.86 -1.48 4.27
CA LEU A 43 7.61 -1.07 5.47
C LEU A 43 8.30 -2.23 6.19
N CYS A 44 7.75 -3.45 6.11
CA CYS A 44 8.37 -4.65 6.66
C CYS A 44 9.44 -5.26 5.73
N GLU A 45 10.00 -4.45 4.81
CA GLU A 45 11.10 -4.79 3.91
C GLU A 45 10.82 -5.89 2.87
N VAL A 46 9.62 -6.46 2.87
CA VAL A 46 9.17 -7.35 1.79
C VAL A 46 8.83 -6.54 0.55
N TRP A 47 9.17 -7.09 -0.60
CA TRP A 47 8.71 -6.58 -1.88
C TRP A 47 7.42 -7.27 -2.27
N MET A 48 6.44 -6.51 -2.75
CA MET A 48 5.18 -7.04 -3.24
C MET A 48 4.83 -6.47 -4.61
N ARG A 49 4.07 -7.23 -5.39
CA ARG A 49 3.58 -6.75 -6.69
C ARG A 49 2.33 -5.92 -6.50
N VAL A 50 2.30 -4.75 -7.15
CA VAL A 50 1.14 -3.86 -7.19
C VAL A 50 -0.05 -4.60 -7.82
N PRO A 51 -1.23 -4.63 -7.18
CA PRO A 51 -2.42 -5.22 -7.77
C PRO A 51 -2.86 -4.50 -9.05
N PHE A 52 -3.55 -5.22 -9.92
CA PHE A 52 -4.20 -4.60 -11.08
C PHE A 52 -5.47 -3.88 -10.66
N ALA A 53 -5.75 -2.73 -11.28
CA ALA A 53 -6.96 -1.98 -11.04
C ALA A 53 -8.21 -2.84 -11.33
N THR A 54 -9.18 -2.80 -10.43
CA THR A 54 -10.49 -3.39 -10.59
C THR A 54 -11.34 -2.47 -11.45
N LEU A 55 -11.74 -2.97 -12.61
CA LEU A 55 -12.60 -2.21 -13.53
C LEU A 55 -14.00 -2.03 -12.94
N TRP A 56 -14.51 -0.80 -12.95
CA TRP A 56 -15.90 -0.48 -12.64
C TRP A 56 -16.87 -1.33 -13.50
N PRO A 57 -17.98 -1.84 -12.95
CA PRO A 57 -18.52 -1.65 -11.59
C PRO A 57 -18.09 -2.71 -10.57
N ARG A 58 -17.01 -3.46 -10.82
CA ARG A 58 -16.59 -4.54 -9.92
C ARG A 58 -16.02 -3.96 -8.62
N ARG A 59 -16.22 -4.69 -7.52
CA ARG A 59 -15.61 -4.38 -6.22
C ARG A 59 -14.23 -5.04 -6.12
N PRO A 60 -13.19 -4.33 -5.67
CA PRO A 60 -11.88 -4.93 -5.42
C PRO A 60 -11.96 -6.09 -4.43
N PRO A 61 -11.31 -7.23 -4.69
CA PRO A 61 -11.26 -8.34 -3.74
C PRO A 61 -10.64 -7.93 -2.38
N SER A 62 -9.69 -7.00 -2.40
CA SER A 62 -9.02 -6.51 -1.20
C SER A 62 -9.93 -5.72 -0.26
N ALA A 63 -11.09 -5.24 -0.74
CA ALA A 63 -12.02 -4.47 0.07
C ALA A 63 -12.69 -5.27 1.21
N ALA A 64 -12.49 -6.60 1.26
CA ALA A 64 -12.92 -7.47 2.35
C ALA A 64 -11.75 -7.91 3.27
N VAL A 65 -10.53 -7.48 2.98
CA VAL A 65 -9.34 -7.82 3.77
C VAL A 65 -9.08 -6.70 4.77
N ASP A 66 -9.31 -6.97 6.05
CA ASP A 66 -9.03 -6.02 7.14
C ASP A 66 -7.71 -6.34 7.87
N GLU A 67 -7.22 -7.57 7.74
CA GLU A 67 -5.96 -7.99 8.37
C GLU A 67 -4.76 -7.21 7.82
N ARG A 68 -3.88 -6.80 8.73
CA ARG A 68 -2.68 -6.02 8.46
C ARG A 68 -1.44 -6.77 8.92
N CYS A 69 -0.34 -6.59 8.18
CA CYS A 69 0.97 -7.10 8.57
C CYS A 69 1.37 -6.52 9.93
N PRO A 70 1.68 -7.35 10.94
CA PRO A 70 2.08 -6.88 12.27
C PRO A 70 3.31 -5.96 12.22
N GLN A 71 4.33 -6.34 11.45
CA GLN A 71 5.56 -5.55 11.31
C GLN A 71 5.31 -4.18 10.65
N CYS A 72 4.44 -4.13 9.63
CA CYS A 72 4.04 -2.85 9.04
C CYS A 72 3.25 -2.01 10.05
N THR A 73 2.43 -2.64 10.88
CA THR A 73 1.57 -1.95 11.87
C THR A 73 2.42 -1.30 12.95
N GLU A 74 3.40 -2.03 13.47
CA GLU A 74 4.40 -1.53 14.39
C GLU A 74 5.18 -0.35 13.79
N ALA A 75 5.72 -0.51 12.56
CA ALA A 75 6.47 0.55 11.89
C ALA A 75 5.63 1.83 11.64
N VAL A 76 4.34 1.68 11.32
CA VAL A 76 3.43 2.84 11.17
C VAL A 76 3.20 3.55 12.50
N ALA A 77 3.00 2.79 13.58
CA ALA A 77 2.78 3.33 14.91
C ALA A 77 4.03 4.03 15.47
N GLU A 78 5.20 3.40 15.39
CA GLU A 78 6.48 3.94 15.86
C GLU A 78 6.85 5.26 15.17
N ARG A 79 6.55 5.37 13.87
CA ARG A 79 6.92 6.55 13.06
C ARG A 79 5.83 7.61 13.00
N GLY A 80 4.64 7.34 13.55
CA GLY A 80 3.50 8.25 13.51
C GLY A 80 3.01 8.56 12.09
N PHE A 81 3.09 7.60 11.17
CA PHE A 81 2.69 7.81 9.79
C PHE A 81 1.17 7.96 9.64
N ALA A 82 0.75 8.93 8.83
CA ALA A 82 -0.62 8.93 8.32
C ALA A 82 -0.81 7.68 7.45
N SER A 83 -1.98 7.04 7.51
CA SER A 83 -2.21 5.86 6.70
C SER A 83 -3.65 5.72 6.22
N ARG A 84 -3.82 5.13 5.04
CA ARG A 84 -5.13 4.81 4.48
C ARG A 84 -5.14 3.44 3.80
N ASN A 85 -6.29 2.77 3.83
CA ASN A 85 -6.50 1.60 2.98
C ASN A 85 -6.60 2.05 1.52
N TRP A 86 -5.95 1.30 0.63
CA TRP A 86 -6.07 1.52 -0.80
C TRP A 86 -6.35 0.19 -1.50
N ASP A 87 -7.50 0.15 -2.17
CA ASP A 87 -7.98 -1.01 -2.90
C ASP A 87 -7.93 -0.69 -4.40
N PHE A 88 -7.36 -1.62 -5.17
CA PHE A 88 -7.13 -1.46 -6.61
C PHE A 88 -8.33 -1.93 -7.41
#